data_AF-A0A0W0TJH7-F1
#
_entry.id   AF-A0A0W0TJH7-F1
#
_cell.length_a   1.000
_cell.length_b   1.000
_cell.length_c   1.000
_cell.angle_alpha   90.00
_cell.angle_beta   90.00
_cell.angle_gamma   90.00
#
_symmetry.space_group_name_H-M   'P 1'
#
loop_
_entity.id
_entity.type
_entity.pdbx_description
1 polymer ?
#
loop_
_entity_poly.entity_id
_entity_poly.type
_entity_poly.pdbx_seq_one_letter_code
_entity_poly.pdbx_strand_id
1 'polypeptide(L)'
;MSRLQELVNAVARVIINYYEETQSQNIDVALDVLFAKPHELFVTELGKIINAIESKGYHDRLPLLKYAKAVINDIRPLVEKGTSLSPEEAVLVKNILRSFVADCGLLLKTDQGKKHSILYNGETVEMKGCIRGVMSRYTYTVSGTVLNDIFFSSHSKFQFPLFPAPIQDKATLSEIELMISAFIKEHQDYLKNHEELQKENDALKKENDLLRKQCEEQAARFEMLLKNHQELQKKLEQLDVITQQMDELAGSKHTLELTLKATTAAYDELGDRYSALKKESDEHEVRQEQALCEVKQALKELQQRIQSLTVDNTALTQSLKQKEEAYKLLEVEVLKLREENSTFRHSGTREGLASLVQNRARGPYYGIHTFPFFSGYNPLTLTPEWKESDTPSSPSPTSTPNE
;
A
#
# COMPACT_ATOMS: atom_id res chain seq x y z
N MET A 1 -28.05 52.18 2.09
CA MET A 1 -28.98 53.07 2.81
C MET A 1 -30.35 52.96 2.16
N SER A 2 -31.43 53.12 2.93
CA SER A 2 -32.80 53.27 2.39
C SER A 2 -33.04 54.70 1.90
N ARG A 3 -34.04 54.94 1.05
CA ARG A 3 -34.44 56.32 0.69
C ARG A 3 -34.84 57.18 1.88
N LEU A 4 -35.33 56.57 2.97
CA LEU A 4 -35.62 57.30 4.21
C LEU A 4 -34.35 57.83 4.89
N GLN A 5 -33.29 57.01 4.97
CA GLN A 5 -31.97 57.44 5.45
C GLN A 5 -31.39 58.55 4.57
N GLU A 6 -31.53 58.42 3.25
CA GLU A 6 -31.11 59.45 2.31
C GLU A 6 -31.90 60.76 2.47
N LEU A 7 -33.20 60.69 2.77
CA LEU A 7 -34.04 61.86 3.03
C LEU A 7 -33.64 62.57 4.34
N VAL A 8 -33.32 61.83 5.41
CA VAL A 8 -32.76 62.41 6.65
C VAL A 8 -31.42 63.09 6.39
N ASN A 9 -30.53 62.46 5.60
CA ASN A 9 -29.28 63.07 5.18
C ASN A 9 -29.50 64.29 4.26
N ALA A 10 -30.60 64.33 3.50
CA ALA A 10 -30.98 65.50 2.70
C ALA A 10 -31.45 66.69 3.56
N VAL A 11 -32.16 66.46 4.67
CA VAL A 11 -32.45 67.51 5.67
C VAL A 11 -31.14 68.07 6.25
N ALA A 12 -30.15 67.22 6.53
CA ALA A 12 -28.83 67.69 6.97
C ALA A 12 -28.06 68.48 5.91
N ARG A 13 -28.21 68.13 4.62
CA ARG A 13 -27.66 68.90 3.50
C ARG A 13 -28.23 70.32 3.41
N VAL A 14 -29.43 70.60 3.95
CA VAL A 14 -29.93 71.98 4.05
C VAL A 14 -29.01 72.86 4.90
N ILE A 15 -28.47 72.31 6.00
CA ILE A 15 -27.54 73.02 6.89
C ILE A 15 -26.15 73.11 6.27
N ILE A 16 -25.66 72.01 5.70
CA ILE A 16 -24.33 71.89 5.10
C ILE A 16 -24.21 72.78 3.85
N ASN A 17 -25.06 72.58 2.85
CA ASN A 17 -24.98 73.36 1.61
C ASN A 17 -25.21 74.86 1.85
N TYR A 18 -26.07 75.24 2.82
CA TYR A 18 -26.23 76.65 3.18
C TYR A 18 -24.98 77.22 3.87
N TYR A 19 -24.23 76.43 4.65
CA TYR A 19 -22.90 76.84 5.12
C TYR A 19 -21.97 77.07 3.94
N GLU A 20 -21.78 76.07 3.07
CA GLU A 20 -20.79 76.10 2.00
C GLU A 20 -21.05 77.26 1.03
N GLU A 21 -22.31 77.47 0.62
CA GLU A 21 -22.75 78.60 -0.22
C GLU A 21 -22.61 79.97 0.45
N THR A 22 -22.84 80.10 1.77
CA THR A 22 -22.70 81.40 2.46
C THR A 22 -21.27 81.74 2.87
N GLN A 23 -20.41 80.73 3.01
CA GLN A 23 -19.04 80.89 3.47
C GLN A 23 -17.99 80.82 2.36
N SER A 24 -18.34 80.29 1.19
CA SER A 24 -17.38 79.94 0.14
C SER A 24 -16.24 79.03 0.66
N GLN A 25 -16.60 78.20 1.64
CA GLN A 25 -15.72 77.28 2.35
C GLN A 25 -16.44 75.94 2.46
N ASN A 26 -15.89 74.91 1.83
CA ASN A 26 -16.36 73.53 2.00
C ASN A 26 -16.15 73.09 3.47
N ILE A 27 -16.89 72.09 3.93
CA ILE A 27 -16.58 71.43 5.20
C ILE A 27 -15.29 70.60 5.03
N ASP A 28 -14.33 70.76 5.96
CA ASP A 28 -13.03 70.04 5.97
C ASP A 28 -13.14 68.49 6.09
N VAL A 29 -14.36 67.96 6.21
CA VAL A 29 -14.68 66.54 6.42
C VAL A 29 -15.61 66.09 5.31
N ALA A 30 -15.18 65.08 4.54
CA ALA A 30 -15.99 64.49 3.47
C ALA A 30 -17.36 64.05 3.98
N LEU A 31 -18.42 64.33 3.20
CA LEU A 31 -19.80 64.19 3.64
C LEU A 31 -20.15 62.77 4.11
N ASP A 32 -19.61 61.73 3.47
CA ASP A 32 -19.88 60.34 3.87
C ASP A 32 -19.28 60.01 5.24
N VAL A 33 -18.12 60.58 5.58
CA VAL A 33 -17.49 60.46 6.90
C VAL A 33 -18.28 61.24 7.96
N LEU A 34 -18.89 62.37 7.58
CA LEU A 34 -19.80 63.12 8.45
C LEU A 34 -21.12 62.34 8.69
N PHE A 35 -21.74 61.79 7.64
CA PHE A 35 -22.98 61.02 7.76
C PHE A 35 -22.77 59.69 8.51
N ALA A 36 -21.59 59.08 8.45
CA ALA A 36 -21.24 57.88 9.21
C ALA A 36 -21.00 58.10 10.72
N LYS A 37 -21.00 59.35 11.23
CA LYS A 37 -20.87 59.61 12.68
C LYS A 37 -22.12 59.17 13.45
N PRO A 38 -21.98 58.60 14.66
CA PRO A 38 -23.09 58.37 15.59
C PRO A 38 -23.91 59.64 15.84
N HIS A 39 -25.22 59.48 16.07
CA HIS A 39 -26.22 60.55 16.18
C HIS A 39 -25.75 61.77 16.99
N GLU A 40 -25.36 61.58 18.26
CA GLU A 40 -24.92 62.66 19.15
C GLU A 40 -23.77 63.49 18.57
N LEU A 41 -22.77 62.82 17.97
CA LEU A 41 -21.63 63.47 17.36
C LEU A 41 -22.05 64.21 16.09
N PHE A 42 -22.94 63.63 15.27
CA PHE A 42 -23.48 64.27 14.07
C PHE A 42 -24.29 65.54 14.39
N VAL A 43 -25.23 65.46 15.33
CA VAL A 43 -26.05 66.59 15.81
C VAL A 43 -25.18 67.66 16.49
N THR A 44 -24.06 67.26 17.10
CA THR A 44 -23.02 68.17 17.61
C THR A 44 -22.28 68.89 16.49
N GLU A 45 -21.82 68.21 15.43
CA GLU A 45 -21.18 68.87 14.28
C GLU A 45 -22.12 69.84 13.57
N LEU A 46 -23.37 69.45 13.33
CA LEU A 46 -24.40 70.35 12.80
C LEU A 46 -24.63 71.57 13.72
N GLY A 47 -24.49 71.39 15.04
CA GLY A 47 -24.46 72.49 16.00
C GLY A 47 -23.30 73.46 15.78
N LYS A 48 -22.07 72.95 15.60
CA LYS A 48 -20.88 73.79 15.31
C LYS A 48 -21.06 74.58 14.00
N ILE A 49 -21.59 73.94 12.95
CA ILE A 49 -21.86 74.57 11.65
C ILE A 49 -22.85 75.71 11.81
N ILE A 50 -23.99 75.49 12.51
CA ILE A 50 -24.98 76.54 12.78
C ILE A 50 -24.38 77.69 13.60
N ASN A 51 -23.58 77.39 14.63
CA ASN A 51 -22.94 78.41 15.45
C ASN A 51 -21.91 79.24 14.66
N ALA A 52 -21.24 78.66 13.67
CA ALA A 52 -20.32 79.35 12.77
C ALA A 52 -21.01 80.24 11.72
N ILE A 53 -22.29 79.97 11.41
CA ILE A 53 -23.16 80.84 10.58
C ILE A 53 -23.67 82.01 11.44
N GLU A 54 -24.07 81.72 12.68
CA GLU A 54 -24.56 82.70 13.66
C GLU A 54 -23.46 83.71 14.06
N SER A 55 -22.22 83.26 14.31
CA SER A 55 -21.08 84.13 14.66
C SER A 55 -20.60 85.04 13.52
N LYS A 56 -20.91 84.68 12.27
CA LYS A 56 -20.63 85.50 11.07
C LYS A 56 -21.81 86.40 10.65
N GLY A 57 -22.88 86.49 11.46
CA GLY A 57 -23.97 87.46 11.30
C GLY A 57 -25.14 87.03 10.42
N TYR A 58 -25.18 85.78 9.92
CA TYR A 58 -26.21 85.30 8.98
C TYR A 58 -27.52 84.88 9.67
N HIS A 59 -28.02 85.70 10.60
CA HIS A 59 -29.17 85.38 11.45
C HIS A 59 -30.50 85.15 10.70
N ASP A 60 -30.64 85.72 9.48
CA ASP A 60 -31.87 85.69 8.66
C ASP A 60 -32.38 84.28 8.28
N ARG A 61 -31.51 83.26 8.40
CA ARG A 61 -31.84 81.84 8.13
C ARG A 61 -31.68 80.92 9.33
N LEU A 62 -31.21 81.44 10.45
CA LEU A 62 -31.00 80.68 11.67
C LEU A 62 -32.23 79.88 12.15
N PRO A 63 -33.49 80.38 12.03
CA PRO A 63 -34.69 79.58 12.30
C PRO A 63 -34.81 78.31 11.43
N LEU A 64 -34.59 78.42 10.12
CA LEU A 64 -34.69 77.29 9.18
C LEU A 64 -33.64 76.23 9.49
N LEU A 65 -32.42 76.64 9.83
CA LEU A 65 -31.33 75.73 10.19
C LEU A 65 -31.58 75.04 11.54
N LYS A 66 -32.12 75.77 12.53
CA LYS A 66 -32.52 75.22 13.83
C LYS A 66 -33.70 74.24 13.68
N TYR A 67 -34.66 74.52 12.79
CA TYR A 67 -35.74 73.59 12.45
C TYR A 67 -35.23 72.32 11.75
N ALA A 68 -34.39 72.46 10.72
CA ALA A 68 -33.76 71.30 10.06
C ALA A 68 -32.97 70.43 11.06
N LYS A 69 -32.25 71.06 12.01
CA LYS A 69 -31.55 70.33 13.08
C LYS A 69 -32.51 69.59 14.01
N ALA A 70 -33.66 70.16 14.36
CA ALA A 70 -34.68 69.49 15.17
C ALA A 70 -35.28 68.27 14.44
N VAL A 71 -35.64 68.42 13.17
CA VAL A 71 -36.15 67.31 12.33
C VAL A 71 -35.14 66.15 12.24
N ILE A 72 -33.85 66.46 12.14
CA ILE A 72 -32.77 65.45 12.20
C ILE A 72 -32.68 64.80 13.57
N ASN A 73 -32.74 65.60 14.65
CA ASN A 73 -32.67 65.14 16.03
C ASN A 73 -33.76 64.09 16.33
N ASP A 74 -34.99 64.35 15.90
CA ASP A 74 -36.14 63.54 16.25
C ASP A 74 -36.26 62.28 15.38
N ILE A 75 -35.86 62.35 14.10
CA ILE A 75 -36.03 61.24 13.14
C ILE A 75 -34.80 60.32 13.09
N ARG A 76 -33.58 60.87 13.09
CA ARG A 76 -32.36 60.10 12.82
C ARG A 76 -32.20 58.89 13.76
N PRO A 77 -32.43 58.97 15.08
CA PRO A 77 -32.34 57.80 15.97
C PRO A 77 -33.30 56.68 15.59
N LEU A 78 -34.53 57.04 15.20
CA LEU A 78 -35.59 56.09 14.81
C LEU A 78 -35.27 55.36 13.50
N VAL A 79 -34.50 55.99 12.62
CA VAL A 79 -34.13 55.48 11.28
C VAL A 79 -32.75 54.78 11.27
N GLU A 80 -31.97 54.92 12.35
CA GLU A 80 -30.66 54.29 12.52
C GLU A 80 -30.63 53.12 13.52
N LYS A 81 -31.65 52.94 14.37
CA LYS A 81 -31.74 51.87 15.39
C LYS A 81 -31.76 50.42 14.87
N GLY A 82 -31.64 50.19 13.56
CA GLY A 82 -31.55 48.88 12.93
C GLY A 82 -32.78 47.96 13.06
N THR A 83 -33.85 48.43 13.69
CA THR A 83 -35.07 47.68 14.00
C THR A 83 -36.28 48.36 13.36
N SER A 84 -37.33 47.58 13.10
CA SER A 84 -38.58 48.12 12.53
C SER A 84 -39.15 49.25 13.40
N LEU A 85 -39.74 50.25 12.74
CA LEU A 85 -40.50 51.32 13.38
C LEU A 85 -41.81 50.75 13.91
N SER A 86 -42.18 51.12 15.13
CA SER A 86 -43.52 50.91 15.64
C SER A 86 -44.54 51.70 14.80
N PRO A 87 -45.84 51.36 14.84
CA PRO A 87 -46.87 52.15 14.16
C PRO A 87 -46.86 53.63 14.58
N GLU A 88 -46.52 53.90 15.84
CA GLU A 88 -46.45 55.25 16.42
C GLU A 88 -45.22 56.01 15.92
N GLU A 89 -44.04 55.37 15.92
CA GLU A 89 -42.81 55.97 15.37
C GLU A 89 -42.93 56.21 13.85
N ALA A 90 -43.56 55.30 13.12
CA ALA A 90 -43.80 55.45 11.68
C ALA A 90 -44.74 56.63 11.38
N VAL A 91 -45.79 56.83 12.19
CA VAL A 91 -46.66 58.01 12.09
C VAL A 91 -45.92 59.29 12.49
N LEU A 92 -45.08 59.26 13.53
CA LEU A 92 -44.27 60.40 13.96
C LEU A 92 -43.30 60.84 12.85
N VAL A 93 -42.49 59.92 12.33
CA VAL A 93 -41.54 60.20 11.23
C VAL A 93 -42.26 60.70 9.99
N LYS A 94 -43.40 60.09 9.62
CA LYS A 94 -44.23 60.55 8.49
C LYS A 94 -44.69 61.99 8.68
N ASN A 95 -45.22 62.31 9.86
CA ASN A 95 -45.78 63.64 10.14
C ASN A 95 -44.69 64.72 10.18
N ILE A 96 -43.56 64.47 10.84
CA ILE A 96 -42.45 65.43 10.93
C ILE A 96 -41.88 65.72 9.52
N LEU A 97 -41.62 64.69 8.72
CA LEU A 97 -41.15 64.88 7.33
C LEU A 97 -42.17 65.59 6.46
N ARG A 98 -43.46 65.24 6.59
CA ARG A 98 -44.54 65.87 5.82
C ARG A 98 -44.62 67.36 6.12
N SER A 99 -44.58 67.76 7.39
CA SER A 99 -44.55 69.18 7.78
C SER A 99 -43.29 69.87 7.25
N PHE A 100 -42.11 69.32 7.49
CA PHE A 100 -40.85 69.94 7.05
C PHE A 100 -40.79 70.17 5.53
N VAL A 101 -41.19 69.17 4.73
CA VAL A 101 -41.25 69.31 3.26
C VAL A 101 -42.34 70.32 2.85
N ALA A 102 -43.50 70.31 3.49
CA ALA A 102 -44.57 71.27 3.20
C ALA A 102 -44.12 72.72 3.50
N ASP A 103 -43.52 72.95 4.67
CA ASP A 103 -43.02 74.25 5.12
C ASP A 103 -41.88 74.74 4.21
N CYS A 104 -40.98 73.86 3.77
CA CYS A 104 -39.95 74.21 2.79
C CYS A 104 -40.55 74.64 1.44
N GLY A 105 -41.56 73.91 0.94
CA GLY A 105 -42.26 74.25 -0.30
C GLY A 105 -43.06 75.57 -0.22
N LEU A 106 -43.53 75.92 0.99
CA LEU A 106 -44.20 77.18 1.31
C LEU A 106 -43.20 78.34 1.42
N LEU A 107 -42.06 78.16 2.08
CA LEU A 107 -40.98 79.14 2.11
C LEU A 107 -40.47 79.46 0.70
N LEU A 108 -40.34 78.46 -0.19
CA LEU A 108 -40.01 78.65 -1.61
C LEU A 108 -41.00 79.50 -2.40
N LYS A 109 -42.25 79.66 -1.94
CA LYS A 109 -43.29 80.50 -2.56
C LYS A 109 -43.51 81.83 -1.85
N THR A 110 -42.76 82.07 -0.78
CA THR A 110 -42.89 83.27 0.06
C THR A 110 -41.76 84.25 -0.26
N ASP A 111 -42.09 85.53 -0.34
CA ASP A 111 -41.11 86.63 -0.51
C ASP A 111 -40.20 86.80 0.73
N GLN A 112 -38.93 87.15 0.57
CA GLN A 112 -37.97 87.30 1.70
C GLN A 112 -38.38 88.43 2.67
N GLY A 113 -39.11 89.45 2.21
CA GLY A 113 -39.69 90.49 3.07
C GLY A 113 -40.91 90.03 3.87
N LYS A 114 -41.54 88.90 3.49
CA LYS A 114 -42.62 88.26 4.23
C LYS A 114 -42.08 87.16 5.12
N LYS A 115 -42.75 86.94 6.26
CA LYS A 115 -42.50 85.80 7.14
C LYS A 115 -43.65 84.80 7.06
N HIS A 116 -43.37 83.54 7.36
CA HIS A 116 -44.35 82.49 7.62
C HIS A 116 -44.14 81.92 9.02
N SER A 117 -45.23 81.57 9.72
CA SER A 117 -45.18 81.05 11.08
C SER A 117 -45.21 79.53 11.06
N ILE A 118 -44.10 78.90 11.46
CA ILE A 118 -43.90 77.44 11.42
C ILE A 118 -43.86 76.92 12.86
N LEU A 119 -44.57 75.82 13.14
CA LEU A 119 -44.65 75.20 14.45
C LEU A 119 -43.72 73.98 14.53
N TYR A 120 -42.66 74.06 15.35
CA TYR A 120 -41.78 72.93 15.65
C TYR A 120 -41.30 72.97 17.11
N ASN A 121 -41.02 71.81 17.71
CA ASN A 121 -40.65 71.66 19.12
C ASN A 121 -41.66 72.28 20.12
N GLY A 122 -42.91 72.50 19.70
CA GLY A 122 -43.94 73.20 20.49
C GLY A 122 -43.88 74.74 20.40
N GLU A 123 -42.91 75.31 19.69
CA GLU A 123 -42.74 76.74 19.50
C GLU A 123 -43.17 77.18 18.09
N THR A 124 -43.88 78.31 18.00
CA THR A 124 -44.22 78.95 16.72
C THR A 124 -43.14 79.96 16.35
N VAL A 125 -42.37 79.68 15.30
CA VAL A 125 -41.21 80.48 14.89
C VAL A 125 -41.46 81.13 13.53
N GLU A 126 -41.22 82.44 13.43
CA GLU A 126 -41.36 83.16 12.16
C GLU A 126 -40.12 82.98 11.26
N MET A 127 -40.32 82.47 10.04
CA MET A 127 -39.26 82.28 9.06
C MET A 127 -39.49 83.15 7.81
N LYS A 128 -38.49 83.91 7.38
CA LYS A 128 -38.55 84.73 6.16
C LYS A 128 -38.63 83.86 4.90
N GLY A 129 -39.45 84.25 3.93
CA GLY A 129 -39.59 83.55 2.64
C GLY A 129 -38.29 83.45 1.81
N CYS A 130 -38.29 82.61 0.78
CA CYS A 130 -37.11 82.28 -0.03
C CYS A 130 -37.04 82.94 -1.41
N ILE A 131 -38.01 83.78 -1.81
CA ILE A 131 -37.98 84.56 -3.06
C ILE A 131 -37.35 85.94 -2.84
N ARG A 132 -36.51 86.38 -3.79
CA ARG A 132 -36.01 87.76 -3.95
C ARG A 132 -36.52 88.35 -5.25
N GLY A 133 -36.81 89.65 -5.25
CA GLY A 133 -37.10 90.40 -6.48
C GLY A 133 -38.03 91.58 -6.23
N VAL A 134 -38.08 92.51 -7.18
CA VAL A 134 -39.10 93.58 -7.25
C VAL A 134 -39.55 93.66 -8.70
N MET A 135 -40.86 93.47 -8.94
CA MET A 135 -41.51 93.45 -10.26
C MET A 135 -40.93 92.44 -11.27
N SER A 136 -41.74 91.42 -11.62
CA SER A 136 -41.60 90.49 -12.76
C SER A 136 -40.28 89.71 -12.95
N ARG A 137 -39.25 89.89 -12.13
CA ARG A 137 -38.09 88.99 -12.04
C ARG A 137 -37.89 88.51 -10.60
N TYR A 138 -38.11 87.22 -10.39
CA TYR A 138 -37.90 86.55 -9.11
C TYR A 138 -36.71 85.60 -9.20
N THR A 139 -35.87 85.60 -8.16
CA THR A 139 -34.77 84.66 -7.97
C THR A 139 -34.86 84.06 -6.57
N TYR A 140 -34.23 82.90 -6.34
CA TYR A 140 -34.17 82.35 -4.99
C TYR A 140 -33.08 83.03 -4.15
N THR A 141 -33.37 83.15 -2.85
CA THR A 141 -32.34 83.31 -1.80
C THR A 141 -31.44 82.07 -1.76
N VAL A 142 -30.23 82.16 -1.18
CA VAL A 142 -29.31 81.01 -1.06
C VAL A 142 -29.98 79.78 -0.46
N SER A 143 -30.74 79.94 0.63
CA SER A 143 -31.51 78.84 1.23
C SER A 143 -32.64 78.35 0.32
N GLY A 144 -33.19 79.21 -0.56
CA GLY A 144 -34.17 78.82 -1.56
C GLY A 144 -33.55 77.95 -2.65
N THR A 145 -32.37 78.30 -3.16
CA THR A 145 -31.61 77.44 -4.08
C THR A 145 -31.32 76.08 -3.43
N VAL A 146 -30.77 76.08 -2.21
CA VAL A 146 -30.51 74.86 -1.44
C VAL A 146 -31.76 74.00 -1.23
N LEU A 147 -32.90 74.57 -0.81
CA LEU A 147 -34.15 73.82 -0.63
C LEU A 147 -34.72 73.30 -1.96
N ASN A 148 -34.71 74.13 -3.01
CA ASN A 148 -35.16 73.76 -4.35
C ASN A 148 -34.36 72.56 -4.87
N ASP A 149 -33.04 72.66 -4.84
CA ASP A 149 -32.15 71.69 -5.49
C ASP A 149 -32.17 70.35 -4.75
N ILE A 150 -32.19 70.38 -3.41
CA ILE A 150 -32.29 69.18 -2.57
C ILE A 150 -33.64 68.48 -2.72
N PHE A 151 -34.77 69.18 -2.69
CA PHE A 151 -36.09 68.53 -2.53
C PHE A 151 -37.04 68.60 -3.74
N PHE A 152 -37.04 69.71 -4.50
CA PHE A 152 -38.13 70.02 -5.45
C PHE A 152 -37.69 70.12 -6.92
N SER A 153 -36.39 70.20 -7.19
CA SER A 153 -35.86 70.30 -8.55
C SER A 153 -36.03 68.99 -9.33
N SER A 154 -36.07 69.06 -10.66
CA SER A 154 -36.03 67.89 -11.57
C SER A 154 -34.73 67.09 -11.49
N HIS A 155 -33.72 67.59 -10.76
CA HIS A 155 -32.45 66.93 -10.50
C HIS A 155 -32.31 66.41 -9.05
N SER A 156 -33.30 66.69 -8.19
CA SER A 156 -33.42 66.08 -6.87
C SER A 156 -33.59 64.56 -6.99
N LYS A 157 -33.15 63.83 -5.96
CA LYS A 157 -33.46 62.39 -5.80
C LYS A 157 -34.90 62.14 -5.31
N PHE A 158 -35.55 63.17 -4.76
CA PHE A 158 -36.88 63.07 -4.14
C PHE A 158 -37.98 63.68 -5.02
N GLN A 159 -37.71 64.84 -5.63
CA GLN A 159 -38.62 65.50 -6.58
C GLN A 159 -40.03 65.72 -6.02
N PHE A 160 -40.11 66.23 -4.78
CA PHE A 160 -41.38 66.53 -4.14
C PHE A 160 -42.19 67.57 -4.93
N PRO A 161 -43.53 67.46 -4.99
CA PRO A 161 -44.37 68.39 -5.72
C PRO A 161 -44.40 69.77 -5.04
N LEU A 162 -44.27 70.83 -5.85
CA LEU A 162 -44.12 72.20 -5.38
C LEU A 162 -45.47 72.95 -5.45
N PHE A 163 -46.25 72.96 -4.36
CA PHE A 163 -47.65 73.47 -4.23
C PHE A 163 -48.17 74.41 -5.34
N PRO A 164 -49.28 74.09 -6.04
CA PRO A 164 -49.94 75.10 -6.86
C PRO A 164 -50.37 76.29 -6.01
N ALA A 165 -50.52 77.47 -6.61
CA ALA A 165 -51.20 78.57 -5.93
C ALA A 165 -52.73 78.33 -6.01
N PRO A 166 -53.49 78.36 -4.91
CA PRO A 166 -53.11 78.78 -3.56
C PRO A 166 -52.45 77.71 -2.67
N ILE A 167 -51.66 78.21 -1.72
CA ILE A 167 -50.57 77.58 -0.94
C ILE A 167 -50.87 76.30 -0.13
N GLN A 168 -52.11 75.82 -0.04
CA GLN A 168 -52.47 74.61 0.75
C GLN A 168 -53.39 73.66 -0.03
N ASP A 169 -52.99 73.25 -1.22
CA ASP A 169 -53.67 72.16 -1.93
C ASP A 169 -53.54 70.83 -1.16
N LYS A 170 -54.69 70.22 -0.87
CA LYS A 170 -54.79 68.92 -0.21
C LYS A 170 -54.23 67.80 -1.08
N ALA A 171 -54.27 67.93 -2.41
CA ALA A 171 -53.68 66.95 -3.32
C ALA A 171 -52.15 66.90 -3.15
N THR A 172 -51.47 68.04 -3.20
CA THR A 172 -50.01 68.13 -2.96
C THR A 172 -49.62 67.60 -1.58
N LEU A 173 -50.37 67.92 -0.52
CA LEU A 173 -50.10 67.36 0.82
C LEU A 173 -50.25 65.84 0.86
N SER A 174 -51.24 65.29 0.14
CA SER A 174 -51.46 63.85 0.04
C SER A 174 -50.36 63.15 -0.77
N GLU A 175 -49.88 63.79 -1.84
CA GLU A 175 -48.79 63.29 -2.67
C GLU A 175 -47.46 63.24 -1.90
N ILE A 176 -47.11 64.32 -1.18
CA ILE A 176 -45.96 64.35 -0.26
C ILE A 176 -46.09 63.24 0.80
N GLU A 177 -47.27 63.05 1.38
CA GLU A 177 -47.51 61.99 2.37
C GLU A 177 -47.37 60.59 1.79
N LEU A 178 -47.84 60.35 0.56
CA LEU A 178 -47.69 59.07 -0.14
C LEU A 178 -46.22 58.76 -0.45
N MET A 179 -45.44 59.74 -0.92
CA MET A 179 -44.00 59.59 -1.17
C MET A 179 -43.24 59.25 0.11
N ILE A 180 -43.49 59.97 1.21
CA ILE A 180 -42.86 59.70 2.51
C ILE A 180 -43.30 58.33 3.05
N SER A 181 -44.57 57.96 2.91
CA SER A 181 -45.08 56.64 3.32
C SER A 181 -44.42 55.51 2.52
N ALA A 182 -44.15 55.72 1.23
CA ALA A 182 -43.40 54.77 0.40
C ALA A 182 -41.94 54.63 0.86
N PHE A 183 -41.25 55.73 1.18
CA PHE A 183 -39.87 55.68 1.71
C PHE A 183 -39.79 55.01 3.09
N ILE A 184 -40.79 55.24 3.95
CA ILE A 184 -40.92 54.53 5.23
C ILE A 184 -41.12 53.02 4.98
N LYS A 185 -42.06 52.63 4.11
CA LYS A 185 -42.30 51.22 3.77
C LYS A 185 -41.04 50.55 3.21
N GLU A 186 -40.37 51.17 2.24
CA GLU A 186 -39.11 50.69 1.65
C GLU A 186 -38.06 50.41 2.72
N HIS A 187 -37.93 51.32 3.70
CA HIS A 187 -37.00 51.13 4.82
C HIS A 187 -37.43 49.99 5.77
N GLN A 188 -38.72 49.84 6.06
CA GLN A 188 -39.23 48.73 6.89
C GLN A 188 -39.03 47.37 6.23
N ASP A 189 -39.31 47.27 4.94
CA ASP A 189 -39.16 46.01 4.21
C ASP A 189 -37.68 45.66 4.01
N TYR A 190 -36.79 46.64 3.82
CA TYR A 190 -35.34 46.44 3.87
C TYR A 190 -34.85 45.86 5.22
N LEU A 191 -35.33 46.38 6.35
CA LEU A 191 -34.92 45.90 7.68
C LEU A 191 -35.41 44.47 7.96
N LYS A 192 -36.65 44.13 7.58
CA LYS A 192 -37.17 42.75 7.71
C LYS A 192 -36.36 41.76 6.87
N ASN A 193 -36.12 42.08 5.60
CA ASN A 193 -35.32 41.24 4.70
C ASN A 193 -33.90 41.02 5.25
N HIS A 194 -33.30 42.05 5.88
CA HIS A 194 -32.00 41.90 6.55
C HIS A 194 -32.07 40.98 7.78
N GLU A 195 -33.11 41.08 8.60
CA GLU A 195 -33.30 40.21 9.77
C GLU A 195 -33.54 38.74 9.36
N GLU A 196 -34.30 38.51 8.28
CA GLU A 196 -34.54 37.19 7.71
C GLU A 196 -33.26 36.58 7.11
N LEU A 197 -32.54 37.33 6.27
CA LEU A 197 -31.24 36.92 5.72
C LEU A 197 -30.20 36.64 6.81
N GLN A 198 -30.22 37.38 7.92
CA GLN A 198 -29.32 37.12 9.04
C GLN A 198 -29.65 35.81 9.76
N LYS A 199 -30.94 35.50 9.97
CA LYS A 199 -31.39 34.21 10.54
C LYS A 199 -31.04 33.04 9.63
N GLU A 200 -31.22 33.19 8.31
CA GLU A 200 -30.83 32.19 7.32
C GLU A 200 -29.31 31.96 7.33
N ASN A 201 -28.53 33.04 7.34
CA ASN A 201 -27.06 32.97 7.37
C ASN A 201 -26.55 32.26 8.65
N ASP A 202 -27.17 32.51 9.82
CA ASP A 202 -26.83 31.84 11.07
C ASP A 202 -27.36 30.41 11.19
N ALA A 203 -28.36 30.02 10.38
CA ALA A 203 -28.76 28.62 10.19
C ALA A 203 -27.75 27.88 9.30
N LEU A 204 -27.41 28.46 8.14
CA LEU A 204 -26.44 27.90 7.19
C LEU A 204 -25.04 27.71 7.79
N LYS A 205 -24.60 28.62 8.70
CA LYS A 205 -23.37 28.41 9.50
C LYS A 205 -23.43 27.14 10.35
N LYS A 206 -24.52 26.93 11.09
CA LYS A 206 -24.71 25.75 11.96
C LYS A 206 -24.78 24.46 11.16
N GLU A 207 -25.38 24.50 9.97
CA GLU A 207 -25.40 23.38 9.03
C GLU A 207 -24.00 23.08 8.49
N ASN A 208 -23.23 24.10 8.07
CA ASN A 208 -21.84 23.93 7.65
C ASN A 208 -20.95 23.36 8.78
N ASP A 209 -21.10 23.85 10.02
CA ASP A 209 -20.37 23.31 11.17
C ASP A 209 -20.74 21.84 11.49
N LEU A 210 -21.98 21.44 11.22
CA LEU A 210 -22.43 20.05 11.37
C LEU A 210 -21.90 19.16 10.24
N LEU A 211 -22.04 19.57 8.98
CA LEU A 211 -21.52 18.85 7.81
C LEU A 211 -20.00 18.70 7.90
N ARG A 212 -19.28 19.76 8.31
CA ARG A 212 -17.84 19.71 8.53
C ARG A 212 -17.44 18.65 9.56
N LYS A 213 -18.14 18.58 10.71
CA LYS A 213 -17.91 17.52 11.71
C LYS A 213 -18.17 16.13 11.15
N GLN A 214 -19.23 15.95 10.36
CA GLN A 214 -19.50 14.67 9.69
C GLN A 214 -18.40 14.30 8.68
N CYS A 215 -17.82 15.26 7.96
CA CYS A 215 -16.66 15.04 7.10
C CYS A 215 -15.39 14.69 7.90
N GLU A 216 -15.13 15.37 9.02
CA GLU A 216 -14.00 15.08 9.93
C GLU A 216 -14.15 13.67 10.54
N GLU A 217 -15.35 13.27 10.98
CA GLU A 217 -15.66 11.91 11.44
C GLU A 217 -15.52 10.85 10.35
N GLN A 218 -16.00 11.12 9.12
CA GLN A 218 -15.84 10.19 7.99
C GLN A 218 -14.38 10.03 7.60
N ALA A 219 -13.59 11.11 7.58
CA ALA A 219 -12.16 11.05 7.30
C ALA A 219 -11.42 10.17 8.32
N ALA A 220 -11.71 10.32 9.61
CA ALA A 220 -11.15 9.46 10.66
C ALA A 220 -11.56 7.98 10.50
N ARG A 221 -12.80 7.69 10.09
CA ARG A 221 -13.24 6.32 9.77
C ARG A 221 -12.54 5.75 8.54
N PHE A 222 -12.31 6.56 7.49
CA PHE A 222 -11.55 6.14 6.32
C PHE A 222 -10.08 5.86 6.66
N GLU A 223 -9.44 6.67 7.51
CA GLU A 223 -8.07 6.43 7.96
C GLU A 223 -7.94 5.11 8.75
N MET A 224 -8.91 4.82 9.63
CA MET A 224 -9.01 3.54 10.35
C MET A 224 -9.20 2.36 9.39
N LEU A 225 -10.10 2.47 8.41
CA LEU A 225 -10.33 1.44 7.39
C LEU A 225 -9.07 1.19 6.54
N LEU A 226 -8.32 2.25 6.20
CA LEU A 226 -7.10 2.15 5.40
C LEU A 226 -5.97 1.48 6.17
N LYS A 227 -5.81 1.74 7.47
CA LYS A 227 -4.88 1.01 8.36
C LYS A 227 -5.26 -0.46 8.48
N ASN A 228 -6.55 -0.76 8.70
CA ASN A 228 -7.04 -2.15 8.75
C ASN A 228 -6.78 -2.90 7.44
N HIS A 229 -6.94 -2.24 6.30
CA HIS A 229 -6.64 -2.82 4.99
C HIS A 229 -5.15 -3.13 4.81
N GLN A 230 -4.25 -2.21 5.21
CA GLN A 230 -2.79 -2.44 5.20
C GLN A 230 -2.36 -3.59 6.12
N GLU A 231 -3.00 -3.75 7.28
CA GLU A 231 -2.76 -4.92 8.14
C GLU A 231 -3.26 -6.23 7.51
N LEU A 232 -4.40 -6.20 6.82
CA LEU A 232 -4.95 -7.36 6.13
C LEU A 232 -4.06 -7.78 4.95
N GLN A 233 -3.54 -6.81 4.20
CA GLN A 233 -2.59 -7.05 3.12
C GLN A 233 -1.30 -7.73 3.63
N LYS A 234 -0.71 -7.22 4.71
CA LYS A 234 0.47 -7.85 5.35
C LYS A 234 0.21 -9.28 5.82
N LYS A 235 -1.02 -9.59 6.26
CA LYS A 235 -1.43 -10.95 6.65
C LYS A 235 -1.60 -11.87 5.43
N LEU A 236 -2.03 -11.34 4.28
CA LEU A 236 -2.05 -12.09 3.01
C LEU A 236 -0.62 -12.37 2.52
N GLU A 237 0.25 -11.36 2.50
CA GLU A 237 1.68 -11.51 2.13
C GLU A 237 2.39 -12.56 3.03
N GLN A 238 2.05 -12.63 4.32
CA GLN A 238 2.53 -13.67 5.24
C GLN A 238 1.97 -15.06 4.93
N LEU A 239 0.70 -15.17 4.53
CA LEU A 239 0.07 -16.45 4.14
C LEU A 239 0.64 -16.98 2.82
N ASP A 240 0.96 -16.11 1.85
CA ASP A 240 1.60 -16.51 0.60
C ASP A 240 3.00 -17.09 0.85
N VAL A 241 3.80 -16.47 1.74
CA VAL A 241 5.11 -17.02 2.15
C VAL A 241 4.96 -18.37 2.88
N ILE A 242 3.98 -18.52 3.76
CA ILE A 242 3.70 -19.82 4.42
C ILE A 242 3.27 -20.88 3.40
N THR A 243 2.53 -20.49 2.35
CA THR A 243 2.09 -21.39 1.28
C THR A 243 3.28 -21.86 0.44
N GLN A 244 4.18 -20.94 0.04
CA GLN A 244 5.43 -21.28 -0.64
C GLN A 244 6.30 -22.25 0.19
N GLN A 245 6.44 -22.00 1.50
CA GLN A 245 7.15 -22.90 2.41
C GLN A 245 6.50 -24.29 2.50
N MET A 246 5.17 -24.38 2.44
CA MET A 246 4.47 -25.68 2.39
C MET A 246 4.73 -26.43 1.08
N ASP A 247 4.77 -25.73 -0.06
CA ASP A 247 5.07 -26.33 -1.37
C ASP A 247 6.53 -26.80 -1.46
N GLU A 248 7.48 -26.03 -0.92
CA GLU A 248 8.88 -26.46 -0.74
C GLU A 248 8.99 -27.71 0.15
N LEU A 249 8.23 -27.78 1.24
CA LEU A 249 8.15 -28.95 2.12
C LEU A 249 7.50 -30.15 1.43
N ALA A 250 6.49 -29.94 0.58
CA ALA A 250 5.86 -31.00 -0.20
C ALA A 250 6.82 -31.56 -1.27
N GLY A 251 7.56 -30.70 -1.97
CA GLY A 251 8.62 -31.09 -2.90
C GLY A 251 9.75 -31.85 -2.20
N SER A 252 10.19 -31.36 -1.04
CA SER A 252 11.21 -32.01 -0.20
C SER A 252 10.75 -33.38 0.34
N LYS A 253 9.47 -33.51 0.72
CA LYS A 253 8.87 -34.79 1.10
C LYS A 253 8.83 -35.75 -0.07
N HIS A 254 8.48 -35.29 -1.27
CA HIS A 254 8.40 -36.14 -2.46
C HIS A 254 9.78 -36.66 -2.90
N THR A 255 10.82 -35.83 -2.86
CA THR A 255 12.20 -36.29 -3.10
C THR A 255 12.67 -37.25 -2.02
N LEU A 256 12.34 -37.03 -0.74
CA LEU A 256 12.61 -38.00 0.32
C LEU A 256 11.91 -39.35 0.08
N GLU A 257 10.62 -39.35 -0.30
CA GLU A 257 9.88 -40.57 -0.65
C GLU A 257 10.48 -41.32 -1.85
N LEU A 258 11.01 -40.60 -2.85
CA LEU A 258 11.73 -41.19 -3.99
C LEU A 258 13.08 -41.78 -3.55
N THR A 259 13.87 -41.07 -2.75
CA THR A 259 15.15 -41.60 -2.23
C THR A 259 14.92 -42.81 -1.32
N LEU A 260 13.86 -42.82 -0.50
CA LEU A 260 13.50 -43.95 0.34
C LEU A 260 13.26 -45.19 -0.52
N LYS A 261 12.38 -45.10 -1.53
CA LYS A 261 12.10 -46.19 -2.48
C LYS A 261 13.37 -46.70 -3.18
N ALA A 262 14.25 -45.80 -3.61
CA ALA A 262 15.52 -46.18 -4.22
C ALA A 262 16.45 -46.90 -3.22
N THR A 263 16.52 -46.46 -1.96
CA THR A 263 17.29 -47.16 -0.92
C THR A 263 16.70 -48.51 -0.54
N THR A 264 15.36 -48.67 -0.53
CA THR A 264 14.71 -49.97 -0.30
C THR A 264 15.08 -50.94 -1.43
N ALA A 265 14.92 -50.53 -2.69
CA ALA A 265 15.27 -51.38 -3.84
C ALA A 265 16.76 -51.76 -3.86
N ALA A 266 17.66 -50.85 -3.46
CA ALA A 266 19.08 -51.16 -3.32
C ALA A 266 19.37 -52.13 -2.15
N TYR A 267 18.56 -52.11 -1.09
CA TYR A 267 18.62 -53.09 0.01
C TYR A 267 18.08 -54.47 -0.43
N ASP A 268 17.01 -54.50 -1.22
CA ASP A 268 16.44 -55.71 -1.79
C ASP A 268 17.46 -56.38 -2.75
N GLU A 269 18.06 -55.61 -3.67
CA GLU A 269 19.18 -56.08 -4.52
C GLU A 269 20.36 -56.62 -3.69
N LEU A 270 20.69 -55.98 -2.57
CA LEU A 270 21.77 -56.43 -1.68
C LEU A 270 21.41 -57.74 -0.98
N GLY A 271 20.13 -57.93 -0.61
CA GLY A 271 19.59 -59.17 -0.07
C GLY A 271 19.60 -60.32 -1.07
N ASP A 272 19.23 -60.05 -2.33
CA ASP A 272 19.32 -61.01 -3.44
C ASP A 272 20.78 -61.41 -3.72
N ARG A 273 21.70 -60.45 -3.80
CA ARG A 273 23.14 -60.71 -3.95
C ARG A 273 23.70 -61.53 -2.79
N TYR A 274 23.33 -61.21 -1.55
CA TYR A 274 23.73 -61.99 -0.37
C TYR A 274 23.20 -63.42 -0.42
N SER A 275 21.94 -63.60 -0.85
CA SER A 275 21.31 -64.91 -0.99
C SER A 275 21.97 -65.76 -2.09
N ALA A 276 22.29 -65.15 -3.24
CA ALA A 276 23.03 -65.80 -4.32
C ALA A 276 24.45 -66.20 -3.90
N LEU A 277 25.17 -65.30 -3.22
CA LEU A 277 26.55 -65.54 -2.76
C LEU A 277 26.60 -66.57 -1.62
N LYS A 278 25.59 -66.63 -0.75
CA LYS A 278 25.42 -67.71 0.22
C LYS A 278 25.17 -69.06 -0.48
N LYS A 279 24.31 -69.11 -1.50
CA LYS A 279 24.10 -70.33 -2.30
C LYS A 279 25.38 -70.79 -2.99
N GLU A 280 26.18 -69.88 -3.54
CA GLU A 280 27.48 -70.22 -4.15
C GLU A 280 28.49 -70.75 -3.11
N SER A 281 28.51 -70.17 -1.90
CA SER A 281 29.28 -70.70 -0.76
C SER A 281 28.86 -72.12 -0.39
N ASP A 282 27.55 -72.39 -0.32
CA ASP A 282 27.01 -73.70 0.05
C ASP A 282 27.27 -74.75 -1.03
N GLU A 283 27.15 -74.38 -2.31
CA GLU A 283 27.58 -75.23 -3.43
C GLU A 283 29.09 -75.51 -3.42
N HIS A 284 29.90 -74.56 -2.98
CA HIS A 284 31.35 -74.74 -2.85
C HIS A 284 31.73 -75.66 -1.67
N GLU A 285 31.05 -75.54 -0.51
CA GLU A 285 31.19 -76.48 0.60
C GLU A 285 30.84 -77.92 0.16
N VAL A 286 29.72 -78.13 -0.55
CA VAL A 286 29.34 -79.44 -1.09
C VAL A 286 30.38 -80.01 -2.05
N ARG A 287 30.98 -79.18 -2.93
CA ARG A 287 32.08 -79.63 -3.83
C ARG A 287 33.33 -80.02 -3.04
N GLN A 288 33.65 -79.31 -1.95
CA GLN A 288 34.76 -79.69 -1.07
C GLN A 288 34.48 -81.01 -0.34
N GLU A 289 33.28 -81.24 0.18
CA GLU A 289 32.91 -82.51 0.81
C GLU A 289 32.98 -83.70 -0.17
N GLN A 290 32.54 -83.51 -1.42
CA GLN A 290 32.64 -84.52 -2.48
C GLN A 290 34.10 -84.91 -2.76
N ALA A 291 34.98 -83.94 -2.98
CA ALA A 291 36.42 -84.19 -3.19
C ALA A 291 37.08 -84.87 -1.97
N LEU A 292 36.67 -84.50 -0.74
CA LEU A 292 37.14 -85.13 0.49
C LEU A 292 36.66 -86.59 0.62
N CYS A 293 35.50 -86.91 0.05
CA CYS A 293 34.98 -88.28 -0.04
C CYS A 293 35.79 -89.14 -1.02
N GLU A 294 36.08 -88.60 -2.22
CA GLU A 294 36.94 -89.26 -3.22
C GLU A 294 38.35 -89.57 -2.66
N VAL A 295 38.97 -88.59 -1.98
CA VAL A 295 40.27 -88.77 -1.32
C VAL A 295 40.22 -89.84 -0.23
N LYS A 296 39.15 -89.91 0.57
CA LYS A 296 38.94 -90.99 1.56
C LYS A 296 38.81 -92.36 0.90
N GLN A 297 38.16 -92.45 -0.26
CA GLN A 297 38.01 -93.69 -1.01
C GLN A 297 39.35 -94.18 -1.59
N ALA A 298 40.11 -93.28 -2.25
CA ALA A 298 41.45 -93.58 -2.76
C ALA A 298 42.42 -94.03 -1.65
N LEU A 299 42.37 -93.39 -0.46
CA LEU A 299 43.15 -93.80 0.71
C LEU A 299 42.85 -95.25 1.13
N LYS A 300 41.59 -95.66 1.08
CA LYS A 300 41.12 -96.99 1.49
C LYS A 300 41.60 -98.08 0.52
N GLU A 301 41.59 -97.81 -0.78
CA GLU A 301 42.14 -98.71 -1.81
C GLU A 301 43.67 -98.86 -1.66
N LEU A 302 44.37 -97.76 -1.41
CA LEU A 302 45.82 -97.75 -1.18
C LEU A 302 46.19 -98.55 0.08
N GLN A 303 45.38 -98.43 1.15
CA GLN A 303 45.54 -99.19 2.39
C GLN A 303 45.33 -100.71 2.20
N GLN A 304 44.34 -101.12 1.39
CA GLN A 304 44.16 -102.53 1.00
C GLN A 304 45.34 -103.07 0.19
N ARG A 305 45.91 -102.24 -0.70
CA ARG A 305 47.06 -102.62 -1.54
C ARG A 305 48.36 -102.76 -0.74
N ILE A 306 48.52 -101.98 0.34
CA ILE A 306 49.60 -102.18 1.32
C ILE A 306 49.43 -103.52 2.06
N GLN A 307 48.20 -103.88 2.44
CA GLN A 307 47.92 -105.15 3.12
C GLN A 307 48.26 -106.37 2.24
N SER A 308 47.91 -106.37 0.95
CA SER A 308 48.29 -107.50 0.07
C SER A 308 49.80 -107.62 -0.10
N LEU A 309 50.51 -106.51 -0.32
CA LEU A 309 51.98 -106.48 -0.44
C LEU A 309 52.69 -106.90 0.86
N THR A 310 52.04 -106.76 2.02
CA THR A 310 52.56 -107.27 3.30
C THR A 310 52.45 -108.80 3.37
N VAL A 311 51.35 -109.38 2.87
CA VAL A 311 51.18 -110.85 2.76
C VAL A 311 52.17 -111.45 1.77
N ASP A 312 52.38 -110.82 0.60
CA ASP A 312 53.35 -111.30 -0.39
C ASP A 312 54.78 -111.30 0.16
N ASN A 313 55.15 -110.28 0.96
CA ASN A 313 56.46 -110.23 1.62
C ASN A 313 56.65 -111.30 2.69
N THR A 314 55.64 -111.63 3.49
CA THR A 314 55.78 -112.71 4.50
C THR A 314 55.89 -114.09 3.85
N ALA A 315 55.18 -114.33 2.75
CA ALA A 315 55.34 -115.54 1.93
C ALA A 315 56.74 -115.65 1.30
N LEU A 316 57.27 -114.57 0.72
CA LEU A 316 58.65 -114.53 0.21
C LEU A 316 59.68 -114.77 1.31
N THR A 317 59.49 -114.18 2.50
CA THR A 317 60.38 -114.36 3.65
C THR A 317 60.41 -115.81 4.14
N GLN A 318 59.25 -116.48 4.19
CA GLN A 318 59.20 -117.93 4.49
C GLN A 318 59.90 -118.78 3.42
N SER A 319 59.68 -118.49 2.14
CA SER A 319 60.31 -119.23 1.04
C SER A 319 61.83 -119.08 1.02
N LEU A 320 62.35 -117.89 1.36
CA LEU A 320 63.78 -117.63 1.47
C LEU A 320 64.38 -118.44 2.64
N LYS A 321 63.73 -118.43 3.80
CA LYS A 321 64.16 -119.19 4.98
C LYS A 321 64.20 -120.71 4.73
N GLN A 322 63.19 -121.26 4.05
CA GLN A 322 63.19 -122.67 3.62
C GLN A 322 64.38 -123.01 2.70
N LYS A 323 64.80 -122.08 1.84
CA LYS A 323 65.97 -122.27 0.97
C LYS A 323 67.29 -122.18 1.72
N GLU A 324 67.41 -121.34 2.76
CA GLU A 324 68.59 -121.33 3.64
C GLU A 324 68.73 -122.62 4.45
N GLU A 325 67.63 -123.16 4.95
CA GLU A 325 67.59 -124.46 5.65
C GLU A 325 67.99 -125.61 4.72
N ALA A 326 67.49 -125.62 3.47
CA ALA A 326 67.91 -126.56 2.44
C ALA A 326 69.40 -126.41 2.06
N TYR A 327 69.94 -125.18 2.00
CA TYR A 327 71.35 -124.93 1.69
C TYR A 327 72.28 -125.49 2.78
N LYS A 328 71.92 -125.32 4.07
CA LYS A 328 72.70 -125.85 5.20
C LYS A 328 72.72 -127.38 5.23
N LEU A 329 71.61 -128.03 4.88
CA LEU A 329 71.59 -129.49 4.69
C LEU A 329 72.51 -129.93 3.54
N LEU A 330 72.48 -129.22 2.41
CA LEU A 330 73.35 -129.51 1.26
C LEU A 330 74.84 -129.31 1.58
N GLU A 331 75.17 -128.30 2.40
CA GLU A 331 76.55 -128.00 2.83
C GLU A 331 77.13 -129.10 3.74
N VAL A 332 76.30 -129.66 4.63
CA VAL A 332 76.66 -130.85 5.44
C VAL A 332 76.88 -132.07 4.54
N GLU A 333 76.01 -132.32 3.57
CA GLU A 333 76.15 -133.44 2.62
C GLU A 333 77.44 -133.32 1.78
N VAL A 334 77.77 -132.12 1.31
CA VAL A 334 78.99 -131.84 0.52
C VAL A 334 80.27 -131.97 1.35
N LEU A 335 80.25 -131.62 2.64
CA LEU A 335 81.38 -131.88 3.55
C LEU A 335 81.62 -133.38 3.73
N LYS A 336 80.54 -134.14 3.98
CA LYS A 336 80.58 -135.59 4.14
C LYS A 336 81.13 -136.30 2.89
N LEU A 337 80.64 -135.92 1.70
CA LEU A 337 81.11 -136.43 0.41
C LEU A 337 82.56 -136.04 0.09
N ARG A 338 83.09 -134.94 0.65
CA ARG A 338 84.52 -134.57 0.55
C ARG A 338 85.40 -135.45 1.44
N GLU A 339 84.92 -135.78 2.63
CA GLU A 339 85.62 -136.65 3.57
C GLU A 339 85.74 -138.09 3.00
N GLU A 340 84.65 -138.64 2.47
CA GLU A 340 84.64 -139.95 1.80
C GLU A 340 85.48 -139.99 0.50
N ASN A 341 85.56 -138.89 -0.27
CA ASN A 341 86.44 -138.82 -1.45
C ASN A 341 87.94 -138.80 -1.11
N SER A 342 88.30 -138.42 0.12
CA SER A 342 89.71 -138.27 0.53
C SER A 342 90.41 -139.61 0.74
N THR A 343 89.69 -140.61 1.24
CA THR A 343 90.23 -141.96 1.54
C THR A 343 90.22 -142.89 0.33
N PHE A 344 89.32 -142.69 -0.63
CA PHE A 344 89.11 -143.61 -1.77
C PHE A 344 90.17 -143.54 -2.90
N ARG A 345 91.20 -142.70 -2.78
CA ARG A 345 92.10 -142.35 -3.89
C ARG A 345 93.41 -143.15 -4.02
N HIS A 346 93.61 -144.27 -3.31
CA HIS A 346 94.88 -145.00 -3.32
C HIS A 346 94.86 -146.49 -3.68
N SER A 347 93.70 -147.13 -3.92
CA SER A 347 93.67 -148.51 -4.45
C SER A 347 92.33 -148.91 -5.07
N GLY A 348 92.34 -149.55 -6.24
CA GLY A 348 91.21 -150.38 -6.72
C GLY A 348 90.47 -149.92 -7.98
N THR A 349 91.02 -150.27 -9.14
CA THR A 349 90.33 -150.85 -10.34
C THR A 349 88.87 -150.53 -10.70
N ARG A 350 88.68 -150.36 -12.02
CA ARG A 350 87.61 -150.90 -12.91
C ARG A 350 86.32 -150.09 -13.21
N GLU A 351 86.04 -150.06 -14.52
CA GLU A 351 84.75 -150.29 -15.22
C GLU A 351 83.46 -149.57 -14.75
N GLY A 352 83.16 -148.45 -15.42
CA GLY A 352 82.03 -148.41 -16.37
C GLY A 352 80.65 -147.90 -15.91
N LEU A 353 79.77 -147.71 -16.91
CA LEU A 353 78.31 -147.42 -16.83
C LEU A 353 77.95 -146.04 -16.23
N ALA A 354 77.22 -145.17 -16.95
CA ALA A 354 75.77 -145.14 -17.23
C ALA A 354 74.94 -144.59 -16.03
N SER A 355 73.89 -143.76 -16.16
CA SER A 355 73.20 -143.17 -17.33
C SER A 355 72.16 -142.10 -16.88
N LEU A 356 71.36 -141.55 -17.81
CA LEU A 356 70.17 -140.69 -17.61
C LEU A 356 70.44 -139.23 -17.11
N VAL A 357 70.13 -138.17 -17.89
CA VAL A 357 68.80 -137.52 -18.15
C VAL A 357 68.47 -136.46 -17.07
N GLN A 358 68.07 -135.20 -17.34
CA GLN A 358 67.37 -134.64 -18.52
C GLN A 358 67.58 -133.10 -18.72
N ASN A 359 67.12 -132.61 -19.89
CA ASN A 359 66.60 -131.24 -20.18
C ASN A 359 67.53 -130.02 -20.42
N ARG A 360 67.48 -129.55 -21.68
CA ARG A 360 67.48 -128.14 -22.16
C ARG A 360 68.72 -127.26 -21.96
N ALA A 361 69.68 -127.41 -22.90
CA ALA A 361 70.33 -126.25 -23.52
C ALA A 361 69.26 -125.43 -24.30
N ARG A 362 69.29 -124.09 -24.45
CA ARG A 362 70.36 -123.10 -24.76
C ARG A 362 70.91 -123.17 -26.20
N GLY A 363 70.51 -122.19 -27.01
CA GLY A 363 71.16 -121.75 -28.25
C GLY A 363 70.91 -120.23 -28.44
N PRO A 364 71.86 -119.40 -28.94
CA PRO A 364 71.84 -117.95 -28.70
C PRO A 364 72.01 -117.04 -29.95
N TYR A 365 72.16 -115.73 -29.67
CA TYR A 365 72.76 -114.63 -30.49
C TYR A 365 71.90 -113.77 -31.46
N TYR A 366 72.17 -112.46 -31.36
CA TYR A 366 71.93 -111.29 -32.25
C TYR A 366 70.59 -111.13 -33.03
N GLY A 367 69.97 -109.95 -33.14
CA GLY A 367 70.24 -108.65 -32.49
C GLY A 367 69.73 -107.42 -33.28
N ILE A 368 69.81 -106.24 -32.65
CA ILE A 368 70.00 -104.89 -33.26
C ILE A 368 68.77 -104.13 -33.85
N HIS A 369 68.57 -102.91 -33.33
CA HIS A 369 67.84 -101.71 -33.86
C HIS A 369 66.28 -101.70 -33.89
N THR A 370 65.59 -100.55 -33.73
CA THR A 370 66.02 -99.12 -33.62
C THR A 370 65.08 -98.25 -32.75
N PHE A 371 65.67 -97.40 -31.91
CA PHE A 371 65.16 -96.06 -31.47
C PHE A 371 65.44 -95.03 -32.62
N PRO A 372 65.09 -93.71 -32.63
CA PRO A 372 65.27 -92.78 -31.48
C PRO A 372 64.48 -91.41 -31.43
N PHE A 373 64.84 -90.57 -30.44
CA PHE A 373 64.83 -89.06 -30.38
C PHE A 373 63.55 -88.24 -30.72
N PHE A 374 63.23 -87.06 -30.15
CA PHE A 374 63.49 -86.39 -28.84
C PHE A 374 62.81 -84.99 -28.81
N SER A 375 62.71 -84.35 -27.62
CA SER A 375 62.44 -82.90 -27.39
C SER A 375 61.03 -82.36 -27.71
N GLY A 376 60.56 -81.22 -27.18
CA GLY A 376 61.03 -80.45 -26.01
C GLY A 376 60.75 -78.92 -26.04
N TYR A 377 61.02 -78.26 -24.90
CA TYR A 377 60.98 -76.81 -24.60
C TYR A 377 59.62 -76.06 -24.44
N ASN A 378 59.65 -75.09 -23.50
CA ASN A 378 58.70 -74.00 -23.20
C ASN A 378 58.99 -72.78 -24.15
N PRO A 379 58.18 -71.68 -24.25
CA PRO A 379 57.44 -71.01 -23.16
C PRO A 379 56.10 -70.28 -23.52
N LEU A 380 55.66 -69.39 -22.62
CA LEU A 380 54.60 -68.37 -22.67
C LEU A 380 54.36 -67.62 -24.01
N THR A 381 53.09 -67.44 -24.41
CA THR A 381 52.35 -66.16 -24.77
C THR A 381 50.94 -66.49 -25.33
N LEU A 382 49.83 -65.85 -24.93
CA LEU A 382 49.19 -64.65 -25.54
C LEU A 382 49.12 -64.75 -27.10
N THR A 383 47.99 -64.78 -27.83
CA THR A 383 46.72 -64.00 -27.81
C THR A 383 45.76 -64.55 -28.93
N PRO A 384 44.88 -63.79 -29.64
CA PRO A 384 43.49 -63.42 -29.28
C PRO A 384 42.47 -63.83 -30.39
N GLU A 385 41.64 -62.87 -30.87
CA GLU A 385 40.79 -62.92 -32.08
C GLU A 385 39.50 -63.78 -31.94
N TRP A 386 38.27 -63.40 -32.36
CA TRP A 386 37.72 -62.41 -33.32
C TRP A 386 36.61 -61.54 -32.64
N LYS A 387 36.58 -60.20 -32.78
CA LYS A 387 35.75 -59.35 -33.70
C LYS A 387 34.27 -59.13 -33.28
N GLU A 388 33.51 -58.08 -33.68
CA GLU A 388 33.71 -56.84 -34.50
C GLU A 388 32.68 -55.75 -34.06
N SER A 389 32.90 -54.45 -34.37
CA SER A 389 31.89 -53.34 -34.45
C SER A 389 31.03 -52.98 -33.19
N ASP A 390 30.62 -51.72 -32.92
CA ASP A 390 30.82 -50.44 -33.62
C ASP A 390 30.68 -49.20 -32.68
N THR A 391 31.14 -48.05 -33.14
CA THR A 391 30.88 -46.67 -32.60
C THR A 391 29.52 -46.11 -33.08
N PRO A 392 28.96 -44.94 -32.62
CA PRO A 392 29.50 -43.82 -31.81
C PRO A 392 28.58 -43.52 -30.56
N SER A 393 28.30 -42.33 -29.99
CA SER A 393 28.59 -40.89 -30.28
C SER A 393 28.49 -39.97 -29.03
N SER A 394 28.96 -38.72 -29.19
CA SER A 394 28.68 -37.53 -28.37
C SER A 394 27.20 -37.04 -28.52
N PRO A 395 26.64 -36.03 -27.80
CA PRO A 395 27.23 -34.88 -27.05
C PRO A 395 26.78 -34.80 -25.55
N SER A 396 27.23 -33.90 -24.64
CA SER A 396 27.13 -32.42 -24.55
C SER A 396 25.70 -31.87 -24.80
N PRO A 397 25.17 -30.87 -24.05
CA PRO A 397 25.82 -29.67 -23.47
C PRO A 397 25.71 -29.63 -21.91
N THR A 398 26.00 -28.58 -21.10
CA THR A 398 25.72 -27.12 -21.14
C THR A 398 24.21 -26.77 -21.26
N SER A 399 23.67 -25.69 -20.69
CA SER A 399 24.22 -24.54 -19.94
C SER A 399 23.21 -23.99 -18.91
N THR A 400 23.66 -23.03 -18.09
CA THR A 400 22.88 -22.16 -17.19
C THR A 400 21.95 -21.17 -17.96
N PRO A 401 21.02 -20.45 -17.28
CA PRO A 401 19.80 -19.90 -17.90
C PRO A 401 19.93 -18.44 -18.40
N ASN A 402 18.88 -17.98 -19.11
CA ASN A 402 18.38 -16.60 -19.14
C ASN A 402 17.04 -16.53 -19.91
N GLU A 403 15.92 -16.32 -19.22
CA GLU A 403 15.08 -15.09 -19.25
C GLU A 403 14.05 -15.14 -18.11
#